data_AF-A0A1F6NYA8-F1
#
_entry.id   AF-A0A1F6NYA8-F1
#
_cell.length_a   1.000
_cell.length_b   1.000
_cell.length_c   1.000
_cell.angle_alpha   90.00
_cell.angle_beta   90.00
_cell.angle_gamma   90.00
#
_symmetry.space_group_name_H-M   'P 1'
#
loop_
_entity.id
_entity.type
_entity.pdbx_description
1 polymer ?
#
loop_
_entity_poly.entity_id
_entity_poly.type
_entity_poly.pdbx_seq_one_letter_code
_entity_poly.pdbx_strand_id
1 'polypeptide(L)'
;MDKKSKIFFIIFFTAIVASIAVVYYRYVNKRDYYVRLQVPCDQLAERCFVSECDPSEDSECPADPEERTSYYKIIEKKAYNLPNCAGEVSDCPIPSCTGDASCLEFLCENSGDEGTDQCASP
;
A
#
# COMPACT_ATOMS: atom_id res chain seq x y z
N MET A 1 -43.12 -24.47 2.66
CA MET A 1 -42.33 -23.80 3.71
C MET A 1 -43.29 -23.14 4.67
N ASP A 2 -43.35 -23.61 5.92
CA ASP A 2 -44.23 -23.04 6.95
C ASP A 2 -43.96 -21.54 7.11
N LYS A 3 -45.00 -20.76 7.45
CA LYS A 3 -44.88 -19.30 7.66
C LYS A 3 -43.72 -18.95 8.61
N LYS A 4 -43.50 -19.80 9.63
CA LYS A 4 -42.39 -19.68 10.59
C LYS A 4 -41.01 -19.88 9.95
N SER A 5 -40.83 -20.94 9.15
CA SER A 5 -39.59 -21.14 8.39
C SER A 5 -39.35 -20.03 7.37
N LYS A 6 -40.39 -19.51 6.72
CA LYS A 6 -40.24 -18.39 5.77
C LYS A 6 -39.73 -17.12 6.45
N ILE A 7 -40.26 -16.79 7.63
CA ILE A 7 -39.80 -15.65 8.42
C ILE A 7 -38.34 -15.84 8.85
N PHE A 8 -37.99 -17.05 9.33
CA PHE A 8 -36.61 -17.36 9.72
C PHE A 8 -35.63 -17.16 8.56
N PHE A 9 -35.94 -17.70 7.37
CA PHE A 9 -35.09 -17.51 6.19
C PHE A 9 -34.97 -16.05 5.78
N ILE A 10 -36.06 -15.27 5.82
CA ILE A 10 -35.99 -13.83 5.49
C ILE A 10 -35.06 -13.10 6.47
N ILE A 11 -35.19 -13.33 7.77
CA ILE A 11 -34.32 -12.69 8.78
C ILE A 11 -32.87 -13.11 8.56
N PHE A 12 -32.64 -14.40 8.32
CA PHE A 12 -31.30 -14.95 8.10
C PHE A 12 -30.62 -14.33 6.87
N PHE A 13 -31.30 -14.29 5.72
CA PHE A 13 -30.75 -13.66 4.52
C PHE A 13 -30.58 -12.14 4.68
N THR A 14 -31.50 -11.48 5.38
CA THR A 14 -31.37 -10.03 5.65
C THR A 14 -30.16 -9.74 6.52
N ALA A 15 -29.89 -10.57 7.54
CA ALA A 15 -28.71 -10.44 8.39
C ALA A 15 -27.41 -10.63 7.59
N ILE A 16 -27.38 -11.57 6.64
CA ILE A 16 -26.22 -11.78 5.76
C ILE A 16 -26.00 -10.54 4.88
N VAL A 17 -27.04 -10.05 4.21
CA VAL A 17 -26.93 -8.86 3.35
C VAL A 17 -26.51 -7.63 4.15
N ALA A 18 -27.06 -7.44 5.34
CA ALA A 18 -26.68 -6.36 6.24
C ALA A 18 -25.20 -6.46 6.67
N SER A 19 -24.71 -7.66 6.98
CA SER A 19 -23.30 -7.90 7.31
C SER A 19 -22.38 -7.51 6.14
N ILE A 20 -22.69 -7.99 4.93
CA ILE A 20 -21.92 -7.65 3.72
C ILE A 20 -21.93 -6.14 3.47
N ALA A 21 -23.09 -5.48 3.61
CA ALA A 21 -23.20 -4.05 3.43
C ALA A 21 -22.35 -3.25 4.42
N VAL A 22 -22.29 -3.68 5.70
CA VAL A 22 -21.45 -3.04 6.72
C VAL A 22 -19.97 -3.18 6.39
N VAL A 23 -19.53 -4.37 5.97
CA VAL A 23 -18.13 -4.61 5.56
C VAL A 23 -17.78 -3.76 4.34
N TYR A 24 -18.63 -3.78 3.31
CA TYR A 24 -18.45 -2.97 2.10
C TYR A 24 -18.32 -1.48 2.43
N TYR A 25 -19.18 -0.96 3.31
CA TYR A 25 -19.12 0.44 3.73
C TYR A 25 -17.79 0.78 4.43
N ARG A 26 -17.28 -0.10 5.29
CA ARG A 26 -16.01 0.12 6.00
C ARG A 26 -14.80 0.09 5.07
N TYR A 27 -14.72 -0.90 4.19
CA TYR A 27 -13.54 -1.05 3.33
C TYR A 27 -13.59 -0.10 2.13
N VAL A 28 -14.71 -0.01 1.42
CA VAL A 28 -14.77 0.75 0.16
C VAL A 28 -14.98 2.24 0.39
N ASN A 29 -15.87 2.62 1.32
CA ASN A 29 -16.21 4.03 1.50
C ASN A 29 -15.30 4.70 2.55
N LYS A 30 -15.21 4.09 3.74
CA LYS A 30 -14.36 4.65 4.80
C LYS A 30 -12.87 4.45 4.55
N ARG A 31 -12.48 3.47 3.73
CA ARG A 31 -11.07 3.15 3.43
C ARG A 31 -10.21 3.10 4.70
N ASP A 32 -10.78 2.54 5.76
CA ASP A 32 -10.17 2.49 7.09
C ASP A 32 -9.30 1.24 7.25
N TYR A 33 -8.31 1.12 6.37
CA TYR A 33 -7.29 0.08 6.38
C TYR A 33 -5.94 0.71 6.09
N TYR A 34 -4.87 0.06 6.54
CA TYR A 34 -3.51 0.49 6.25
C TYR A 34 -3.06 -0.03 4.88
N VAL A 35 -2.31 0.78 4.16
CA VAL A 35 -1.66 0.44 2.90
C VAL A 35 -0.18 0.66 3.08
N ARG A 36 0.59 -0.36 2.69
CA ARG A 36 2.05 -0.30 2.61
C ARG A 36 2.44 0.08 1.20
N LEU A 37 3.25 1.12 1.05
CA LEU A 37 3.67 1.67 -0.24
C LEU A 37 5.19 1.86 -0.23
N GLN A 38 5.81 1.59 -1.38
CA GLN A 38 7.18 2.02 -1.66
C GLN A 38 7.12 3.42 -2.25
N VAL A 39 7.91 4.35 -1.69
CA VAL A 39 8.00 5.73 -2.16
C VAL A 39 9.46 6.12 -2.38
N PRO A 40 9.76 7.05 -3.30
CA PRO A 40 11.11 7.55 -3.52
C PRO A 40 11.74 8.05 -2.22
N CYS A 41 13.02 7.73 -2.03
CA CYS A 41 13.78 8.08 -0.85
C CYS A 41 15.07 8.80 -1.26
N ASP A 42 15.41 9.87 -0.54
CA ASP A 42 16.63 10.64 -0.77
C ASP A 42 17.78 10.03 0.03
N GLN A 43 18.68 9.36 -0.67
CA GLN A 43 19.84 8.67 -0.08
C GLN A 43 20.82 9.61 0.61
N LEU A 44 20.84 10.90 0.23
CA LEU A 44 21.75 11.87 0.83
C LEU A 44 21.24 12.38 2.18
N ALA A 45 19.95 12.21 2.45
CA ALA A 45 19.28 12.67 3.67
C ALA A 45 18.85 11.50 4.59
N GLU A 46 18.52 10.34 4.02
CA GLU A 46 17.91 9.20 4.71
C GLU A 46 18.56 7.86 4.29
N ARG A 47 18.46 6.83 5.14
CA ARG A 47 18.91 5.47 4.78
C ARG A 47 17.83 4.73 4.00
N CYS A 48 17.97 4.66 2.69
CA CYS A 48 17.00 4.06 1.76
C CYS A 48 17.28 2.57 1.48
N PHE A 49 16.23 1.83 1.12
CA PHE A 49 16.36 0.52 0.48
C PHE A 49 16.81 0.69 -0.98
N VAL A 50 17.58 -0.28 -1.47
CA VAL A 50 18.10 -0.34 -2.83
C VAL A 50 17.48 -1.52 -3.55
N SER A 51 16.93 -1.27 -4.74
CA SER A 51 16.52 -2.32 -5.67
C SER A 51 17.23 -2.10 -7.00
N GLU A 52 17.96 -3.11 -7.45
CA GLU A 52 18.57 -3.16 -8.78
C GLU A 52 17.75 -4.10 -9.68
N CYS A 53 17.32 -3.63 -10.85
CA CYS A 53 16.67 -4.49 -11.83
C CYS A 53 17.71 -5.24 -12.69
N ASP A 54 17.41 -6.50 -13.03
CA ASP A 54 18.27 -7.31 -13.91
C ASP A 54 17.70 -7.32 -15.34
N PRO A 55 18.40 -6.74 -16.33
CA PRO A 55 17.93 -6.70 -17.72
C PRO A 55 17.88 -8.07 -18.42
N SER A 56 18.45 -9.12 -17.82
CA SER A 56 18.33 -10.50 -18.32
C SER A 56 17.02 -11.16 -17.91
N GLU A 57 16.40 -10.70 -16.84
CA GLU A 57 15.14 -11.23 -16.28
C GLU A 57 13.95 -10.28 -16.53
N ASP A 58 14.19 -8.97 -16.69
CA ASP A 58 13.18 -7.94 -16.92
C ASP A 58 13.48 -7.10 -18.17
N SER A 59 12.61 -7.18 -19.17
CA SER A 59 12.73 -6.45 -20.43
C SER A 59 12.38 -4.96 -20.33
N GLU A 60 11.79 -4.52 -19.22
CA GLU A 60 11.52 -3.11 -18.91
C GLU A 60 12.68 -2.45 -18.16
N CYS A 61 13.68 -3.23 -17.72
CA CYS A 61 14.85 -2.72 -17.04
C CYS A 61 15.74 -1.89 -18.00
N PRO A 62 16.13 -0.66 -17.63
CA PRO A 62 16.99 0.18 -18.46
C PRO A 62 18.32 -0.49 -18.83
N ALA A 63 18.80 -0.21 -20.05
CA ALA A 63 20.11 -0.68 -20.49
C ALA A 63 21.27 0.06 -19.80
N ASP A 64 21.01 1.25 -19.26
CA ASP A 64 22.00 2.06 -18.55
C ASP A 64 22.17 1.57 -17.10
N PRO A 65 23.38 1.18 -16.68
CA PRO A 65 23.69 0.78 -15.32
C PRO A 65 23.19 1.71 -14.21
N GLU A 66 23.22 3.03 -14.44
CA GLU A 66 22.85 4.00 -13.42
C GLU A 66 21.33 4.11 -13.23
N GLU A 67 20.55 3.84 -14.30
CA GLU A 67 19.08 3.85 -14.24
C GLU A 67 18.49 2.53 -13.72
N ARG A 68 19.31 1.48 -13.58
CA ARG A 68 18.87 0.18 -13.04
C ARG A 68 18.71 0.18 -11.52
N THR A 69 19.28 1.16 -10.83
CA THR A 69 19.26 1.23 -9.37
C THR A 69 18.21 2.23 -8.90
N SER A 70 17.24 1.76 -8.11
CA SER A 70 16.19 2.58 -7.53
C SER A 70 16.28 2.60 -6.00
N TYR A 71 15.94 3.76 -5.42
CA TYR A 71 16.06 4.00 -3.99
C TYR A 71 14.71 4.37 -3.42
N TYR A 72 14.28 3.59 -2.45
CA TYR A 72 12.93 3.70 -1.91
C TYR A 72 12.91 3.55 -0.40
N LYS A 73 11.84 4.05 0.20
CA LYS A 73 11.46 3.76 1.59
C LYS A 73 10.06 3.19 1.60
N ILE A 74 9.73 2.52 2.69
CA ILE A 74 8.40 1.95 2.86
C ILE A 74 7.62 2.85 3.81
N ILE A 75 6.42 3.25 3.40
CA ILE A 75 5.48 3.96 4.27
C ILE A 75 4.22 3.11 4.48
N GLU A 76 3.65 3.20 5.67
CA GLU A 76 2.36 2.60 5.99
C GLU A 76 1.40 3.69 6.44
N LYS A 77 0.31 3.87 5.69
CA LYS A 77 -0.66 4.96 5.90
C LYS A 77 -2.08 4.46 5.73
N LYS A 78 -3.03 5.14 6.37
CA LYS A 78 -4.46 4.86 6.17
C LYS A 78 -4.90 5.18 4.74
N ALA A 79 -5.61 4.26 4.10
CA ALA A 79 -6.03 4.39 2.71
C ALA A 79 -6.92 5.62 2.45
N TYR A 80 -7.67 6.09 3.44
CA TYR A 80 -8.45 7.33 3.33
C TYR A 80 -7.61 8.61 3.29
N ASN A 81 -6.35 8.57 3.78
CA ASN A 81 -5.41 9.68 3.72
C ASN A 81 -4.54 9.63 2.45
N LEU A 82 -4.72 8.64 1.59
CA LEU A 82 -4.04 8.59 0.29
C LEU A 82 -4.72 9.55 -0.68
N PRO A 83 -3.92 10.26 -1.51
CA PRO A 83 -4.48 11.10 -2.57
C PRO A 83 -5.31 10.25 -3.52
N ASN A 84 -6.49 10.76 -3.92
CA ASN A 84 -7.31 10.12 -4.94
C ASN A 84 -6.66 10.36 -6.31
N CYS A 85 -5.93 9.38 -6.80
CA CYS A 85 -5.45 9.35 -8.18
C CYS A 85 -6.55 8.85 -9.10
N ALA A 86 -7.28 9.78 -9.72
CA ALA A 86 -8.36 9.46 -10.66
C ALA A 86 -7.93 9.58 -12.15
N GLY A 87 -6.63 9.77 -12.43
CA GLY A 87 -6.08 10.06 -13.76
C GLY A 87 -4.87 9.21 -14.15
N GLU A 88 -4.01 9.74 -15.03
CA GLU A 88 -2.75 9.07 -15.42
C GLU A 88 -1.77 9.01 -14.25
N VAL A 89 -0.94 7.97 -14.23
CA VAL A 89 -0.01 7.66 -13.12
C VAL A 89 0.97 8.81 -12.84
N SER A 90 1.27 9.63 -13.86
CA SER A 90 2.16 10.80 -13.80
C SER A 90 1.63 11.96 -12.95
N ASP A 91 0.31 12.06 -12.75
CA ASP A 91 -0.32 13.17 -11.99
C ASP A 91 -0.57 12.82 -10.52
N CYS A 92 -0.14 11.64 -10.07
CA CYS A 92 -0.27 11.21 -8.69
C CYS A 92 0.77 11.90 -7.78
N PRO A 93 0.34 12.69 -6.79
CA PRO A 93 1.28 13.18 -5.79
C PRO A 93 1.84 12.00 -4.99
N ILE A 94 3.17 11.97 -4.86
CA ILE A 94 3.87 10.96 -4.09
C ILE A 94 3.37 11.05 -2.64
N PRO A 95 2.81 9.96 -2.08
CA PRO A 95 2.32 9.97 -0.72
C PRO A 95 3.48 10.15 0.26
N SER A 96 3.32 11.07 1.21
CA SER A 96 4.29 11.32 2.29
C SER A 96 3.61 11.21 3.66
N CYS A 97 4.40 10.94 4.71
CA CYS A 97 3.92 10.94 6.09
C CYS A 97 3.90 12.34 6.72
N THR A 98 4.35 13.38 6.03
CA THR A 98 4.37 14.76 6.54
C THR A 98 2.97 15.21 6.97
N GLY A 99 2.81 15.44 8.28
CA GLY A 99 1.53 15.89 8.86
C GLY A 99 0.49 14.79 9.12
N ASP A 100 0.82 13.51 8.91
CA ASP A 100 -0.04 12.39 9.29
C ASP A 100 0.54 11.62 10.48
N ALA A 101 -0.07 11.82 11.66
CA ALA A 101 0.32 11.14 12.90
C ALA A 101 0.06 9.62 12.89
N SER A 102 -0.74 9.12 11.95
CA SER A 102 -1.01 7.68 11.76
C SER A 102 -0.13 7.02 10.71
N CYS A 103 0.80 7.77 10.11
CA CYS A 103 1.72 7.27 9.09
C CYS A 103 3.01 6.75 9.74
N LEU A 104 3.41 5.54 9.36
CA LEU A 104 4.64 4.90 9.82
C LEU A 104 5.63 4.91 8.65
N GLU A 105 6.84 5.42 8.91
CA GLU A 105 7.95 5.34 7.96
C GLU A 105 8.89 4.22 8.38
N PHE A 106 9.22 3.36 7.43
CA PHE A 106 10.21 2.31 7.58
C PHE A 106 11.39 2.68 6.67
N LEU A 107 12.46 3.16 7.30
CA LEU A 107 13.76 3.40 6.69
C LEU A 107 14.62 2.14 6.83
N CYS A 108 15.67 2.03 6.01
CA CYS A 108 16.67 1.00 6.26
C CYS A 108 17.55 1.40 7.44
N GLU A 109 17.06 1.15 8.65
CA GLU A 109 17.83 1.30 9.87
C GLU A 109 17.62 0.07 10.74
N ASN A 110 18.46 -0.95 10.51
CA ASN A 110 18.43 -2.23 11.24
C ASN A 110 17.03 -2.88 11.30
N SER A 111 16.33 -2.99 10.17
CA SER A 111 15.21 -3.93 10.09
C SER A 111 15.77 -5.34 10.11
N GLY A 112 15.74 -5.97 11.28
CA GLY A 112 16.07 -7.39 11.47
C GLY A 112 15.06 -8.36 10.83
N ASP A 113 14.39 -7.98 9.73
CA ASP A 113 13.37 -8.78 9.05
C ASP A 113 13.71 -8.92 7.55
N GLU A 114 14.27 -10.08 7.22
CA GLU A 114 13.86 -10.96 6.11
C GLU A 114 13.63 -10.36 4.70
N GLY A 115 14.59 -9.59 4.18
CA GLY A 115 14.65 -9.23 2.76
C GLY A 115 16.06 -9.34 2.20
N THR A 116 16.17 -9.80 0.95
CA THR A 116 17.41 -9.83 0.13
C THR A 116 17.91 -8.43 -0.26
N ASP A 117 17.30 -7.38 0.26
CA ASP A 117 17.44 -6.02 -0.26
C ASP A 117 18.59 -5.30 0.43
N GLN A 118 19.46 -4.68 -0.37
CA GLN A 118 20.63 -3.97 0.13
C GLN A 118 20.23 -2.55 0.56
N CYS A 119 20.96 -1.98 1.51
CA CYS A 119 20.70 -0.63 1.99
C CYS A 119 21.73 0.34 1.48
N ALA A 120 21.25 1.49 1.01
CA ALA A 120 22.11 2.59 0.62
C ALA A 120 22.72 3.18 1.89
N SER A 121 24.05 3.32 1.90
CA SER A 121 24.71 4.14 2.92
C SER A 121 24.69 5.59 2.46
N PRO A 122 24.18 6.54 3.27
CA PRO A 122 24.28 7.96 3.01
C PRO A 122 25.74 8.46 3.00
#